data_AF-A0A1C2GQD0-F1
#
_entry.id   AF-A0A1C2GQD0-F1
#
_cell.length_a   1.000
_cell.length_b   1.000
_cell.length_c   1.000
_cell.angle_alpha   90.00
_cell.angle_beta   90.00
_cell.angle_gamma   90.00
#
_symmetry.space_group_name_H-M   'P 1'
#
loop_
_entity.id
_entity.type
_entity.pdbx_description
1 polymer ?
#
loop_
_entity_poly.entity_id
_entity_poly.type
_entity_poly.pdbx_seq_one_letter_code
_entity_poly.pdbx_strand_id
1 'polypeptide(L)'
;MEPQNYANHARYVRGYHFLLGLLLFAGLLISAVNLARHWNVKGFVSAAMIVLLYVCCGLMYWYLRRFPLKAQDRAIRAEESLRYYILTGKAIDKRLTMAQIISLRFASDEEYIDLAERAASENLSPKEIKKAIKNWRADHHRA
;
A
#
# COMPACT_ATOMS: atom_id res chain seq x y z
N MET A 1 -9.78 11.90 -16.71
CA MET A 1 -8.95 10.80 -16.17
C MET A 1 -9.47 9.52 -16.78
N GLU A 2 -8.60 8.61 -17.21
CA GLU A 2 -9.04 7.29 -17.69
C GLU A 2 -9.81 6.55 -16.58
N PRO A 3 -10.89 5.80 -16.92
CA PRO A 3 -11.60 4.98 -15.95
C PRO A 3 -10.65 3.95 -15.32
N GLN A 4 -10.75 3.77 -14.00
CA GLN A 4 -9.94 2.78 -13.29
C GLN A 4 -10.45 1.37 -13.58
N ASN A 5 -9.52 0.44 -13.74
CA ASN A 5 -9.76 -0.98 -13.96
C ASN A 5 -8.63 -1.82 -13.34
N TYR A 6 -8.72 -3.14 -13.48
CA TYR A 6 -7.72 -4.06 -12.94
C TYR A 6 -6.29 -3.73 -13.40
N ALA A 7 -6.11 -3.27 -14.64
CA ALA A 7 -4.80 -3.00 -15.21
C ALA A 7 -4.16 -1.69 -14.70
N ASN A 8 -4.95 -0.69 -14.34
CA ASN A 8 -4.44 0.66 -14.03
C ASN A 8 -4.72 1.16 -12.60
N HIS A 9 -5.35 0.36 -11.73
CA HIS A 9 -5.67 0.74 -10.34
C HIS A 9 -4.45 0.97 -9.41
N ALA A 10 -3.26 0.52 -9.82
CA ALA A 10 -2.03 0.67 -9.03
C ALA A 10 -1.38 2.03 -9.31
N ARG A 11 -1.09 2.81 -8.25
CA ARG A 11 -0.47 4.15 -8.35
C ARG A 11 0.94 4.15 -7.77
N TYR A 12 1.90 4.62 -8.55
CA TYR A 12 3.27 4.89 -8.11
C TYR A 12 3.58 6.38 -8.20
N VAL A 13 4.04 6.96 -7.10
CA VAL A 13 4.57 8.32 -7.06
C VAL A 13 6.03 8.30 -7.50
N ARG A 14 6.34 8.79 -8.71
CA ARG A 14 7.68 8.64 -9.32
C ARG A 14 8.81 9.21 -8.46
N GLY A 15 8.61 10.41 -7.93
CA GLY A 15 9.61 11.08 -7.08
C GLY A 15 9.92 10.32 -5.80
N TYR A 16 8.91 9.70 -5.19
CA TYR A 16 9.09 8.92 -3.96
C TYR A 16 9.65 7.53 -4.24
N HIS A 17 9.00 6.75 -5.11
CA HIS A 17 9.33 5.33 -5.28
C HIS A 17 10.60 5.11 -6.09
N PHE A 18 10.85 5.92 -7.12
CA PHE A 18 11.97 5.73 -8.02
C PHE A 18 13.12 6.68 -7.69
N LEU A 19 12.88 7.99 -7.69
CA LEU A 19 13.96 8.97 -7.50
C LEU A 19 14.54 8.90 -6.08
N LEU A 20 13.71 9.12 -5.05
CA LEU A 20 14.16 9.07 -3.65
C LEU A 20 14.68 7.68 -3.26
N GLY A 21 13.97 6.62 -3.67
CA GLY A 21 14.42 5.24 -3.45
C GLY A 21 15.81 4.96 -4.04
N LEU A 22 16.06 5.39 -5.28
CA LEU A 22 17.37 5.24 -5.94
C LEU A 22 18.45 6.05 -5.24
N LEU A 23 18.18 7.31 -4.87
CA LEU A 23 19.14 8.17 -4.19
C LEU A 23 19.53 7.63 -2.81
N LEU A 24 18.57 7.12 -2.03
CA LEU A 24 18.83 6.51 -0.73
C LEU A 24 19.67 5.24 -0.87
N PHE A 25 19.36 4.40 -1.86
CA PHE A 25 20.10 3.17 -2.11
C PHE A 25 21.54 3.47 -2.56
N ALA A 26 21.72 4.37 -3.54
CA ALA A 26 23.04 4.78 -4.01
C ALA A 26 23.86 5.44 -2.88
N GLY A 27 23.24 6.32 -2.10
CA GLY A 27 23.90 6.98 -0.97
C GLY A 27 24.31 6.01 0.14
N LEU A 28 23.51 4.97 0.42
CA LEU A 28 23.89 3.91 1.34
C LEU A 28 25.10 3.13 0.83
N LEU A 29 25.14 2.77 -0.46
CA LEU A 29 26.28 2.07 -1.05
C LEU A 29 27.55 2.92 -1.02
N ILE A 30 27.46 4.19 -1.43
CA ILE A 30 28.59 5.13 -1.41
C ILE A 30 29.10 5.34 0.02
N SER A 31 28.20 5.51 1.00
CA SER A 31 28.60 5.67 2.39
C SER A 31 29.25 4.40 2.98
N ALA A 32 28.78 3.21 2.60
CA ALA A 32 29.41 1.95 2.99
C ALA A 32 30.81 1.80 2.40
N VAL A 33 31.01 2.12 1.12
CA VAL A 33 32.34 2.16 0.49
C VAL A 33 33.23 3.19 1.19
N ASN A 34 32.69 4.36 1.52
CA ASN A 34 33.43 5.40 2.24
C ASN A 34 33.87 4.93 3.64
N LEU A 35 32.99 4.22 4.36
CA LEU A 35 33.31 3.62 5.65
C LEU A 35 34.43 2.57 5.54
N ALA A 36 34.35 1.70 4.53
CA ALA A 36 35.39 0.71 4.27
C ALA A 36 36.76 1.36 3.97
N ARG A 37 36.77 2.46 3.21
CA ARG A 37 37.99 3.23 2.92
C ARG A 37 38.59 3.92 4.14
N HIS A 38 37.76 4.29 5.12
CA HIS A 38 38.19 4.95 6.34
C HIS A 38 38.36 3.98 7.53
N TRP A 39 38.44 2.68 7.27
CA TRP A 39 38.65 1.68 8.32
C TRP A 39 40.01 1.88 9.00
N ASN A 40 40.02 1.96 10.34
CA ASN A 40 41.22 2.17 11.16
C ASN A 40 42.06 3.42 10.82
N VAL A 41 41.47 4.42 10.15
CA VAL A 41 42.14 5.70 9.85
C VAL A 41 41.33 6.89 10.36
N LYS A 42 41.95 8.08 10.37
CA LYS A 42 41.26 9.34 10.72
C LYS A 42 40.04 9.52 9.81
N GLY A 43 38.89 9.84 10.39
CA GLY A 43 37.62 10.00 9.66
C GLY A 43 36.65 8.82 9.78
N PHE A 44 37.05 7.69 10.39
CA PHE A 44 36.18 6.52 10.60
C PHE A 44 34.82 6.88 11.22
N VAL A 45 34.82 7.62 12.33
CA VAL A 45 33.59 8.00 13.05
C VAL A 45 32.65 8.81 12.15
N SER A 46 33.18 9.77 11.39
CA SER A 46 32.38 10.57 10.45
C SER A 46 31.79 9.69 9.35
N ALA A 47 32.57 8.79 8.77
CA ALA A 47 32.08 7.85 7.77
C ALA A 47 30.99 6.91 8.33
N ALA A 48 31.14 6.45 9.57
CA ALA A 48 30.15 5.61 10.25
C ALA A 48 28.85 6.37 10.52
N MET A 49 28.93 7.63 10.94
CA MET A 49 27.75 8.50 11.13
C MET A 49 26.98 8.72 9.83
N ILE A 50 27.65 8.83 8.69
CA ILE A 50 26.98 8.96 7.39
C ILE A 50 26.23 7.68 7.02
N VAL A 51 26.83 6.51 7.26
CA VAL A 51 26.12 5.22 7.06
C VAL A 51 24.88 5.15 7.95
N LEU A 52 25.02 5.48 9.24
CA LEU A 52 23.90 5.53 10.18
C LEU A 52 22.79 6.48 9.70
N LEU A 53 23.14 7.64 9.18
CA LEU A 53 22.18 8.60 8.60
C LEU A 53 21.38 7.94 7.46
N TYR A 54 22.02 7.27 6.52
CA TYR A 54 21.32 6.60 5.42
C TYR A 54 20.44 5.44 5.90
N VAL A 55 20.86 4.71 6.93
CA VAL A 55 20.01 3.69 7.58
C VAL A 55 18.77 4.34 8.19
N CYS A 56 18.93 5.43 8.95
CA CYS A 56 17.80 6.19 9.52
C CYS A 56 16.86 6.71 8.42
N CYS A 57 17.40 7.27 7.34
CA CYS A 57 16.62 7.72 6.19
C CYS A 57 15.88 6.57 5.48
N GLY A 58 16.50 5.40 5.37
CA GLY A 58 15.87 4.20 4.83
C GLY A 58 14.70 3.71 5.69
N LEU A 59 14.86 3.73 7.02
CA LEU A 59 13.77 3.43 7.95
C LEU A 59 12.63 4.44 7.82
N MET A 60 12.95 5.74 7.79
CA MET A 60 11.95 6.80 7.57
C MET A 60 11.21 6.58 6.26
N TYR A 61 11.94 6.36 5.15
CA TYR A 61 11.34 6.05 3.86
C TYR A 61 10.34 4.90 3.99
N TRP A 62 10.69 3.79 4.63
CA TRP A 62 9.77 2.66 4.80
C TRP A 62 8.51 3.02 5.63
N TYR A 63 8.70 3.64 6.80
CA TYR A 63 7.62 3.95 7.72
C TYR A 63 6.67 5.03 7.19
N LEU A 64 7.19 6.03 6.47
CA LEU A 64 6.38 7.08 5.83
C LEU A 64 5.36 6.50 4.85
N ARG A 65 5.64 5.35 4.21
CA ARG A 65 4.65 4.66 3.38
C ARG A 65 3.71 3.78 4.18
N ARG A 66 4.26 3.02 5.14
CA ARG A 66 3.51 1.97 5.84
C ARG A 66 2.46 2.51 6.80
N PHE A 67 2.75 3.59 7.54
CA PHE A 67 1.80 4.09 8.54
C PHE A 67 0.53 4.68 7.92
N PRO A 68 0.59 5.55 6.89
CA PRO A 68 -0.62 6.04 6.24
C PRO A 68 -1.44 4.94 5.58
N LEU A 69 -0.78 3.93 4.97
CA LEU A 69 -1.48 2.78 4.40
C LEU A 69 -2.26 2.00 5.46
N LYS A 70 -1.67 1.72 6.63
CA LYS A 70 -2.39 1.03 7.70
C LYS A 70 -3.57 1.85 8.22
N ALA A 71 -3.43 3.17 8.31
CA ALA A 71 -4.54 4.05 8.69
C ALA A 71 -5.66 4.03 7.62
N GLN A 72 -5.28 4.09 6.34
CA GLN A 72 -6.20 4.01 5.22
C GLN A 72 -6.93 2.67 5.19
N ASP A 73 -6.25 1.55 5.41
CA ASP A 73 -6.88 0.23 5.45
C ASP A 73 -7.97 0.17 6.54
N ARG A 74 -7.73 0.74 7.72
CA ARG A 74 -8.77 0.82 8.77
C ARG A 74 -9.95 1.69 8.35
N ALA A 75 -9.69 2.81 7.68
CA ALA A 75 -10.75 3.69 7.16
C ALA A 75 -11.59 2.96 6.11
N ILE A 76 -10.95 2.31 5.12
CA ILE A 76 -11.64 1.49 4.09
C ILE A 76 -12.50 0.41 4.75
N ARG A 77 -12.00 -0.29 5.78
CA ARG A 77 -12.83 -1.28 6.48
C ARG A 77 -14.08 -0.65 7.09
N ALA A 78 -13.95 0.50 7.74
CA ALA A 78 -15.09 1.19 8.32
C ALA A 78 -16.08 1.65 7.25
N GLU A 79 -15.59 2.27 6.17
CA GLU A 79 -16.38 2.76 5.03
C GLU A 79 -17.15 1.63 4.34
N GLU A 80 -16.47 0.53 3.98
CA GLU A 80 -17.09 -0.60 3.29
C GLU A 80 -18.00 -1.42 4.21
N SER A 81 -17.72 -1.49 5.52
CA SER A 81 -18.64 -2.10 6.49
C SER A 81 -19.92 -1.27 6.65
N LEU A 82 -19.80 0.05 6.70
CA LEU A 82 -20.95 0.96 6.76
C LEU A 82 -21.76 0.89 5.47
N ARG A 83 -21.09 0.88 4.31
CA ARG A 83 -21.74 0.71 3.00
C ARG A 83 -22.53 -0.59 2.94
N TYR A 84 -21.94 -1.71 3.35
CA TYR A 84 -22.64 -3.00 3.42
C TYR A 84 -23.87 -2.93 4.32
N TYR A 85 -23.74 -2.29 5.49
CA TYR A 85 -24.85 -2.09 6.42
C TYR A 85 -25.97 -1.21 5.86
N ILE A 86 -25.65 -0.12 5.16
CA ILE A 86 -26.64 0.75 4.52
C ILE A 86 -27.42 -0.02 3.44
N LEU A 87 -26.74 -0.86 2.65
CA LEU A 87 -27.37 -1.60 1.56
C LEU A 87 -28.18 -2.82 2.03
N THR A 88 -27.82 -3.44 3.16
CA THR A 88 -28.41 -4.74 3.58
C THR A 88 -29.11 -4.72 4.95
N GLY A 89 -28.86 -3.70 5.77
CA GLY A 89 -29.25 -3.66 7.18
C GLY A 89 -28.46 -4.62 8.09
N LYS A 90 -27.42 -5.29 7.57
CA LYS A 90 -26.65 -6.32 8.29
C LYS A 90 -25.17 -5.94 8.39
N ALA A 91 -24.50 -6.46 9.41
CA ALA A 91 -23.05 -6.32 9.49
C ALA A 91 -22.37 -7.12 8.36
N ILE A 92 -21.29 -6.56 7.80
CA ILE A 92 -20.46 -7.27 6.82
C ILE A 92 -19.90 -8.57 7.41
N ASP A 93 -19.74 -9.60 6.57
CA ASP A 93 -19.24 -10.89 7.00
C ASP A 93 -17.82 -10.78 7.60
N LYS A 94 -17.66 -11.23 8.85
CA LYS A 94 -16.39 -11.19 9.59
C LYS A 94 -15.31 -12.10 8.98
N ARG A 95 -15.67 -13.05 8.13
CA ARG A 95 -14.74 -13.92 7.40
C ARG A 95 -13.95 -13.14 6.34
N LEU A 96 -14.45 -11.99 5.88
CA LEU A 96 -13.75 -11.16 4.91
C LEU A 96 -12.49 -10.54 5.51
N THR A 97 -11.36 -10.89 4.91
CA THR A 97 -10.06 -10.31 5.23
C THR A 97 -9.98 -8.86 4.81
N MET A 98 -9.06 -8.11 5.42
CA MET A 98 -8.80 -6.71 5.07
C MET A 98 -8.51 -6.54 3.56
N ALA A 99 -7.73 -7.47 2.98
CA ALA A 99 -7.37 -7.41 1.57
C ALA A 99 -8.56 -7.67 0.62
N GLN A 100 -9.50 -8.53 1.02
CA GLN A 100 -10.74 -8.76 0.27
C GLN A 100 -11.63 -7.51 0.34
N ILE A 101 -11.80 -6.90 1.52
CA ILE A 101 -12.56 -5.65 1.69
C ILE A 101 -11.96 -4.51 0.83
N ILE A 102 -10.64 -4.34 0.83
CA ILE A 102 -9.96 -3.36 -0.05
C ILE A 102 -10.21 -3.65 -1.53
N SER A 103 -10.48 -4.91 -1.90
CA SER A 103 -10.78 -5.27 -3.28
C SER A 103 -12.25 -4.97 -3.64
N LEU A 104 -13.17 -5.24 -2.71
CA LEU A 104 -14.60 -4.97 -2.87
C LEU A 104 -14.94 -3.49 -3.03
N ARG A 105 -14.12 -2.57 -2.50
CA ARG A 105 -14.33 -1.12 -2.65
C ARG A 105 -14.45 -0.64 -4.11
N PHE A 106 -13.86 -1.40 -5.05
CA PHE A 106 -13.88 -1.08 -6.47
C PHE A 106 -15.17 -1.57 -7.16
N ALA A 107 -15.99 -2.37 -6.50
CA ALA A 107 -17.27 -2.83 -7.03
C ALA A 107 -18.32 -1.71 -6.91
N SER A 108 -19.18 -1.58 -7.92
CA SER A 108 -20.36 -0.70 -7.86
C SER A 108 -21.41 -1.24 -6.87
N ASP A 109 -22.36 -0.39 -6.46
CA ASP A 109 -23.37 -0.79 -5.46
C ASP A 109 -24.24 -1.96 -5.92
N GLU A 110 -24.45 -2.09 -7.24
CA GLU A 110 -25.30 -3.13 -7.84
C GLU A 110 -24.69 -4.54 -7.73
N GLU A 111 -23.37 -4.66 -7.70
CA GLU A 111 -22.68 -5.96 -7.62
C GLU A 111 -21.96 -6.18 -6.28
N TYR A 112 -21.93 -5.17 -5.40
CA TYR A 112 -21.16 -5.18 -4.17
C TYR A 112 -21.61 -6.28 -3.18
N ILE A 113 -22.92 -6.40 -2.94
CA ILE A 113 -23.47 -7.35 -1.96
C ILE A 113 -23.16 -8.78 -2.40
N ASP A 114 -23.58 -9.14 -3.63
CA ASP A 114 -23.38 -10.48 -4.18
C ASP A 114 -21.89 -10.86 -4.23
N LEU A 115 -21.03 -9.92 -4.61
CA LEU A 115 -19.58 -10.17 -4.66
C LEU A 115 -18.97 -10.31 -3.26
N ALA A 116 -19.46 -9.57 -2.27
CA ALA A 116 -19.00 -9.70 -0.88
C ALA A 116 -19.43 -11.04 -0.26
N GLU A 117 -20.66 -11.47 -0.49
CA GLU A 117 -21.14 -12.78 -0.04
C GLU A 117 -20.38 -13.91 -0.73
N ARG A 118 -20.18 -13.81 -2.05
CA ARG A 118 -19.39 -14.79 -2.81
C ARG A 118 -17.93 -14.83 -2.36
N ALA A 119 -17.32 -13.68 -2.09
CA ALA A 119 -15.96 -13.62 -1.55
C ALA A 119 -15.83 -14.32 -0.19
N ALA A 120 -16.85 -14.21 0.67
CA ALA A 120 -16.88 -14.85 1.97
C ALA A 120 -17.17 -16.36 1.91
N SER A 121 -18.04 -16.79 0.99
CA SER A 121 -18.43 -18.20 0.85
C SER A 121 -17.40 -19.03 0.07
N GLU A 122 -16.87 -18.50 -1.03
CA GLU A 122 -15.91 -19.18 -1.91
C GLU A 122 -14.45 -18.90 -1.50
N ASN A 123 -14.22 -18.05 -0.49
CA ASN A 123 -12.89 -17.62 -0.04
C ASN A 123 -12.04 -17.03 -1.19
N LEU A 124 -12.67 -16.17 -2.00
CA LEU A 124 -12.03 -15.57 -3.18
C LEU A 124 -10.80 -14.75 -2.77
N SER A 125 -9.72 -14.90 -3.51
CA SER A 125 -8.54 -14.04 -3.34
C SER A 125 -8.87 -12.59 -3.73
N PRO A 126 -8.15 -11.59 -3.18
CA PRO A 126 -8.25 -10.19 -3.60
C PRO A 126 -8.14 -9.97 -5.12
N LYS A 127 -7.35 -10.83 -5.79
CA LYS A 127 -7.16 -10.79 -7.23
C LYS A 127 -8.40 -11.28 -7.98
N GLU A 128 -9.02 -12.37 -7.51
CA GLU A 128 -10.24 -12.92 -8.11
C GLU A 128 -11.42 -11.97 -7.93
N ILE A 129 -11.55 -11.34 -6.75
CA ILE A 129 -12.57 -10.31 -6.50
C ILE A 129 -12.43 -9.19 -7.53
N LYS A 130 -11.25 -8.59 -7.68
CA LYS A 130 -11.04 -7.50 -8.64
C LYS A 130 -11.30 -7.91 -10.09
N LYS A 131 -11.01 -9.16 -10.45
CA LYS A 131 -11.30 -9.69 -11.80
C LYS A 131 -12.79 -9.93 -12.03
N ALA A 132 -13.55 -10.19 -10.98
CA ALA A 132 -14.99 -10.44 -11.06
C ALA A 132 -15.83 -9.15 -11.17
N ILE A 133 -15.26 -7.99 -10.81
CA ILE A 133 -15.90 -6.68 -10.90
C ILE A 133 -16.15 -6.32 -12.38
N LYS A 134 -17.42 -6.11 -12.72
CA LYS A 134 -17.83 -5.67 -14.05
C LYS A 134 -17.90 -4.15 -14.12
N ASN A 135 -18.43 -3.51 -13.08
CA ASN A 135 -18.67 -2.08 -13.02
C ASN A 135 -17.72 -1.44 -12.01
N TRP A 136 -16.58 -0.98 -12.51
CA TRP A 136 -15.54 -0.41 -11.67
C TRP A 136 -15.91 0.98 -11.14
N ARG A 137 -15.95 1.09 -9.81
CA ARG A 137 -15.94 2.36 -9.09
C ARG A 137 -14.50 2.83 -8.93
N ALA A 138 -14.18 3.98 -9.51
CA ALA A 138 -12.84 4.56 -9.39
C ALA A 138 -12.56 5.07 -7.96
N ASP A 139 -11.41 4.70 -7.40
CA ASP A 139 -10.86 5.24 -6.16
C ASP A 139 -9.87 6.35 -6.49
N HIS A 140 -10.36 7.59 -6.50
CA HIS A 140 -9.55 8.79 -6.75
C HIS A 140 -8.83 9.32 -5.50
N HIS A 141 -9.17 8.83 -4.31
CA HIS A 141 -8.64 9.34 -3.04
C HIS A 141 -7.30 8.71 -2.64
N ARG A 142 -6.72 7.86 -3.49
CA ARG A 142 -5.43 7.23 -3.25
C ARG A 142 -4.26 8.15 -3.64
N ALA A 143 -3.41 8.50 -2.66
CA ALA A 143 -2.11 9.15 -2.86
C ALA A 143 -0.99 8.14 -3.17
#